data_AF-A0A067CCI5-F1
#
_entry.id   AF-A0A067CCI5-F1
#
_cell.length_a   1.000
_cell.length_b   1.000
_cell.length_c   1.000
_cell.angle_alpha   90.00
_cell.angle_beta   90.00
_cell.angle_gamma   90.00
#
_symmetry.space_group_name_H-M   'P 1'
#
loop_
_entity.id
_entity.type
_entity.pdbx_description
1 polymer ?
#
loop_
_entity_poly.entity_id
_entity_poly.type
_entity_poly.pdbx_seq_one_letter_code
_entity_poly.pdbx_strand_id
1 'polypeptide(L)'
;MCYSPLYADVLRYLYNMEGFGDLYWSLSLEMISAMFAFSWIAFLSCWQHLPCPAMLRHKPLSYSGPIYVYSSLFIFLLLATIRTRGRVESAAFWTDAEALLTISVNGTPTLAGSYTADGTVPVVDKLMVDVAITNFSAWAISIMANKLLLGYMYLDTRWTEKNEFLKMIDTPVPQWVTCMDLDVKNAIVIGDKLYCKPSMLALLGFCTVLLKTKYTATAGVVVAPSSSRISQIIHSATSARKGDTSATATGTDTRGSVRIDTTKKAAPQPYQVISIYGLLPAIMMSKVYVPRLLGTIEHNVFAPAKSSTRLEKNVPYVYSRGDCCG
;
A
#
# COMPACT_ATOMS: atom_id res chain seq x y z
N MET A 1 4.57 11.18 10.34
CA MET A 1 5.39 12.39 10.53
C MET A 1 4.60 13.57 9.99
N CYS A 2 3.95 14.35 10.86
CA CYS A 2 3.32 15.61 10.44
C CYS A 2 4.41 16.67 10.50
N TYR A 3 5.06 16.93 9.37
CA TYR A 3 6.04 18.01 9.27
C TYR A 3 5.30 19.33 9.12
N SER A 4 5.63 20.28 9.99
CA SER A 4 5.04 21.61 9.92
C SER A 4 5.63 22.36 8.72
N PRO A 5 4.82 23.08 7.93
CA PRO A 5 5.34 23.96 6.89
C PRO A 5 6.33 25.02 7.40
N LEU A 6 6.35 25.24 8.72
CA LEU A 6 7.32 26.04 9.45
C LEU A 6 8.78 25.66 9.16
N TYR A 7 9.07 24.41 8.80
CA TYR A 7 10.43 24.03 8.39
C TYR A 7 10.88 24.73 7.10
N ALA A 8 9.99 24.90 6.13
CA ALA A 8 10.31 25.64 4.91
C ALA A 8 10.51 27.13 5.21
N ASP A 9 9.72 27.71 6.12
CA ASP A 9 9.94 29.09 6.58
C ASP A 9 11.32 29.27 7.24
N VAL A 10 11.71 28.35 8.13
CA VAL A 10 13.03 28.40 8.79
C VAL A 10 14.17 28.26 7.79
N LEU A 11 14.04 27.34 6.82
CA LEU A 11 15.05 27.11 5.81
C LEU A 11 15.20 28.27 4.83
N ARG A 12 14.15 29.09 4.61
CA ARG A 12 14.24 30.33 3.84
C ARG A 12 15.28 31.30 4.43
N TYR A 13 15.33 31.39 5.77
CA TYR A 13 16.27 32.26 6.50
C TYR A 13 17.70 31.74 6.43
N LEU A 14 17.85 30.42 6.58
CA LEU A 14 19.15 29.76 6.64
C LEU A 14 19.69 29.35 5.26
N TYR A 15 18.98 29.66 4.17
CA TYR A 15 19.29 29.18 2.83
C TYR A 15 20.73 29.50 2.38
N ASN A 16 21.24 30.68 2.71
CA ASN A 16 22.61 31.10 2.35
C ASN A 16 23.68 30.70 3.37
N MET A 17 23.31 30.05 4.47
CA MET A 17 24.27 29.57 5.47
C MET A 17 24.89 28.24 4.99
N GLU A 18 26.22 28.19 4.94
CA GLU A 18 27.03 26.96 4.80
C GLU A 18 26.84 26.11 3.53
N GLY A 19 26.26 26.65 2.44
CA GLY A 19 26.27 25.99 1.12
C GLY A 19 25.37 24.75 0.98
N PHE A 20 24.57 24.41 2.01
CA PHE A 20 23.62 23.29 1.99
C PHE A 20 22.16 23.71 1.75
N GLY A 21 21.91 24.99 1.44
CA GLY A 21 20.56 25.56 1.32
C GLY A 21 19.65 24.81 0.35
N ASP A 22 20.15 24.46 -0.84
CA ASP A 22 19.36 23.78 -1.87
C ASP A 22 18.89 22.39 -1.45
N LEU A 23 19.74 21.63 -0.75
CA LEU A 23 19.42 20.27 -0.33
C LEU A 23 18.30 20.26 0.71
N TYR A 24 18.46 21.03 1.79
CA TYR A 24 17.48 21.08 2.86
C TYR A 24 16.17 21.72 2.40
N TRP A 25 16.26 22.77 1.58
CA TRP A 25 15.09 23.41 0.98
C TRP A 25 14.29 22.40 0.15
N SER A 26 14.95 21.67 -0.76
CA SER A 26 14.30 20.67 -1.61
C SER A 26 13.63 19.56 -0.80
N LEU A 27 14.30 19.08 0.26
CA LEU A 27 13.74 18.08 1.16
C LEU A 27 12.49 18.60 1.88
N SER A 28 12.51 19.86 2.35
CA SER A 28 11.32 20.46 2.98
C SER A 28 10.14 20.59 2.00
N LEU A 29 10.42 20.92 0.73
CA LEU A 29 9.41 21.00 -0.32
C LEU A 29 8.81 19.63 -0.66
N GLU A 30 9.63 18.58 -0.69
CA GLU A 30 9.16 17.21 -0.89
C GLU A 30 8.16 16.80 0.20
N MET A 31 8.46 17.16 1.45
CA MET A 31 7.56 16.88 2.59
C MET A 31 6.24 17.66 2.49
N ILE A 32 6.29 18.93 2.06
CA ILE A 32 5.08 19.73 1.80
C ILE A 32 4.24 19.07 0.69
N SER A 33 4.86 18.68 -0.43
CA SER A 33 4.17 17.98 -1.52
C SER A 33 3.53 16.67 -1.05
N ALA A 34 4.24 15.86 -0.27
CA ALA A 34 3.70 14.64 0.31
C ALA A 34 2.47 14.92 1.19
N MET A 35 2.55 15.93 2.06
CA MET A 35 1.43 16.33 2.93
C MET A 35 0.18 16.69 2.11
N PHE A 36 0.33 17.50 1.07
CA PHE A 36 -0.80 17.86 0.20
C PHE A 36 -1.32 16.67 -0.61
N ALA A 37 -0.44 15.79 -1.08
CA ALA A 37 -0.85 14.59 -1.79
C ALA A 37 -1.69 13.65 -0.91
N PHE A 38 -1.26 13.42 0.34
CA PHE A 38 -2.05 12.62 1.29
C PHE A 38 -3.32 13.35 1.73
N SER A 39 -3.29 14.68 1.86
CA SER A 39 -4.49 15.48 2.17
C SER A 39 -5.53 15.38 1.05
N TRP A 40 -5.10 15.35 -0.21
CA TRP A 40 -5.98 15.12 -1.36
C TRP A 40 -6.58 13.72 -1.36
N ILE A 41 -5.80 12.68 -1.06
CA ILE A 41 -6.33 11.31 -0.91
C ILE A 41 -7.35 11.23 0.24
N ALA A 42 -7.06 11.89 1.37
CA ALA A 42 -7.99 11.97 2.49
C ALA A 42 -9.28 12.70 2.08
N PHE A 43 -9.16 13.82 1.36
CA PHE A 43 -10.30 14.56 0.81
C PHE A 43 -11.14 13.68 -0.12
N LEU A 44 -10.52 12.97 -1.07
CA LEU A 44 -11.20 12.04 -1.97
C LEU A 44 -11.87 10.89 -1.19
N SER A 45 -11.28 10.42 -0.09
CA SER A 45 -11.87 9.40 0.77
C SER A 45 -13.11 9.93 1.49
N CYS A 46 -13.07 11.17 2.00
CA CYS A 46 -14.26 11.83 2.54
C CYS A 46 -15.33 12.05 1.47
N TRP A 47 -14.92 12.43 0.26
CA TRP A 47 -15.81 12.64 -0.89
C TRP A 47 -16.58 11.37 -1.27
N GLN A 48 -16.02 10.18 -1.04
CA GLN A 48 -16.71 8.91 -1.29
C GLN A 48 -18.00 8.73 -0.46
N HIS A 49 -18.16 9.45 0.66
CA HIS A 49 -19.37 9.38 1.48
C HIS A 49 -20.52 10.23 0.96
N LEU A 50 -20.31 11.08 -0.03
CA LEU A 50 -21.37 11.89 -0.62
C LEU A 50 -22.28 11.03 -1.51
N PRO A 51 -23.62 11.19 -1.44
CA PRO A 51 -24.55 10.41 -2.24
C PRO A 51 -24.28 10.64 -3.74
N CYS A 52 -23.97 9.56 -4.46
CA CYS A 52 -23.72 9.60 -5.89
C CYS A 52 -25.03 9.49 -6.69
N PRO A 53 -25.22 10.29 -7.77
CA PRO A 53 -26.38 10.14 -8.64
C PRO A 53 -26.40 8.75 -9.30
N ALA A 54 -27.60 8.22 -9.53
CA ALA A 54 -27.81 6.85 -10.01
C ALA A 54 -27.03 6.50 -11.29
N MET A 55 -26.77 7.47 -12.16
CA MET A 55 -26.02 7.28 -13.41
C MET A 55 -24.52 7.00 -13.20
N LEU A 56 -23.94 7.49 -12.11
CA LEU A 56 -22.50 7.39 -11.82
C LEU A 56 -22.16 6.32 -10.77
N ARG A 57 -23.17 5.75 -10.10
CA ARG A 57 -23.01 4.79 -8.98
C ARG A 57 -22.10 3.60 -9.30
N HIS A 58 -22.07 3.13 -10.54
CA HIS A 58 -21.27 1.97 -10.97
C HIS A 58 -20.07 2.31 -11.86
N LYS A 59 -19.71 3.60 -11.93
CA LYS A 59 -18.64 4.09 -12.81
C LYS A 59 -17.67 5.00 -12.06
N PRO A 60 -17.05 4.54 -10.96
CA PRO A 60 -16.04 5.34 -10.28
C PRO A 60 -14.85 5.61 -11.22
N LEU A 61 -14.30 6.82 -11.10
CA LEU A 61 -13.07 7.22 -11.79
C LEU A 61 -11.89 6.47 -11.18
N SER A 62 -11.12 5.78 -12.02
CA SER A 62 -9.95 5.03 -11.59
C SER A 62 -8.68 5.88 -11.73
N TYR A 63 -7.84 5.89 -10.70
CA TYR A 63 -6.51 6.51 -10.73
C TYR A 63 -5.49 5.64 -10.00
N SER A 64 -4.20 5.75 -10.34
CA SER A 64 -3.16 5.00 -9.61
C SER A 64 -2.64 5.81 -8.43
N GLY A 65 -2.92 5.35 -7.20
CA GLY A 65 -2.43 5.97 -5.97
C GLY A 65 -0.91 6.12 -5.92
N PRO A 66 -0.12 5.06 -6.20
CA PRO A 66 1.34 5.16 -6.24
C PRO A 66 1.85 6.17 -7.27
N ILE A 67 1.34 6.11 -8.51
CA ILE A 67 1.77 7.02 -9.58
C ILE A 67 1.43 8.46 -9.21
N TYR A 68 0.25 8.71 -8.63
CA TYR A 68 -0.14 10.02 -8.15
C TYR A 68 0.84 10.59 -7.12
N VAL A 69 1.18 9.82 -6.08
CA VAL A 69 2.11 10.28 -5.03
C VAL A 69 3.49 10.56 -5.65
N TYR A 70 4.06 9.63 -6.40
CA TYR A 70 5.39 9.81 -6.99
C TYR A 70 5.44 10.97 -8.01
N SER A 71 4.42 11.11 -8.84
CA SER A 71 4.34 12.23 -9.80
C SER A 71 4.16 13.57 -9.10
N SER A 72 3.39 13.64 -8.00
CA SER A 72 3.25 14.86 -7.20
C SER A 72 4.59 15.31 -6.60
N LEU A 73 5.37 14.39 -6.05
CA LEU A 73 6.70 14.71 -5.51
C LEU A 73 7.63 15.22 -6.62
N PHE A 74 7.68 14.51 -7.75
CA PHE A 74 8.54 14.84 -8.88
C PHE A 74 8.19 16.18 -9.53
N ILE A 75 6.91 16.42 -9.83
CA ILE A 75 6.45 17.66 -10.47
C ILE A 75 6.67 18.86 -9.56
N PHE A 76 6.44 18.71 -8.24
CA PHE A 76 6.64 19.80 -7.30
C PHE A 76 8.12 20.20 -7.24
N LEU A 77 9.01 19.22 -7.14
CA LEU A 77 10.45 19.45 -7.12
C LEU A 77 10.93 20.06 -8.44
N LEU A 78 10.41 19.59 -9.58
CA LEU A 78 10.72 20.14 -10.90
C LEU A 78 10.30 21.60 -11.02
N LEU A 79 9.07 21.94 -10.61
CA LEU A 79 8.57 23.31 -10.60
C LEU A 79 9.40 24.21 -9.68
N ALA A 80 9.73 23.72 -8.49
CA ALA A 80 10.56 24.46 -7.53
C ALA A 80 11.97 24.73 -8.07
N THR A 81 12.55 23.76 -8.79
CA THR A 81 13.87 23.87 -9.42
C THR A 81 13.84 24.85 -10.59
N ILE A 82 12.86 24.74 -11.49
CA ILE A 82 12.70 25.62 -12.66
C ILE A 82 12.52 27.07 -12.21
N ARG A 83 11.73 27.30 -11.17
CA ARG A 83 11.46 28.65 -10.63
C ARG A 83 12.50 29.13 -9.61
N THR A 84 13.56 28.34 -9.39
CA THR A 84 14.63 28.62 -8.42
C THR A 84 14.09 29.11 -7.07
N ARG A 85 13.00 28.47 -6.60
CA ARG A 85 12.17 28.97 -5.50
C ARG A 85 12.97 29.24 -4.23
N GLY A 86 13.92 28.39 -3.87
CA GLY A 86 14.72 28.59 -2.65
C GLY A 86 15.48 29.92 -2.66
N ARG A 87 16.20 30.19 -3.76
CA ARG A 87 16.97 31.43 -3.92
C ARG A 87 16.07 32.66 -4.02
N VAL A 88 14.97 32.57 -4.77
CA VAL A 88 14.03 33.69 -4.94
C VAL A 88 13.36 34.04 -3.62
N GLU A 89 12.85 33.06 -2.88
CA GLU A 89 12.17 33.31 -1.62
C GLU A 89 13.12 33.76 -0.51
N SER A 90 14.35 33.23 -0.49
CA SER A 90 15.37 33.71 0.45
C SER A 90 15.76 35.16 0.15
N ALA A 91 16.00 35.51 -1.12
CA ALA A 91 16.31 36.89 -1.51
C ALA A 91 15.15 37.84 -1.20
N ALA A 92 13.92 37.48 -1.59
CA ALA A 92 12.72 38.28 -1.34
C ALA A 92 12.51 38.57 0.16
N PHE A 93 12.78 37.59 1.02
CA PHE A 93 12.70 37.81 2.47
C PHE A 93 13.66 38.92 2.92
N TRP A 94 14.92 38.88 2.50
CA TRP A 94 15.92 39.85 2.94
C TRP A 94 15.81 41.21 2.24
N THR A 95 15.15 41.29 1.08
CA THR A 95 14.92 42.56 0.35
C THR A 95 13.64 43.26 0.77
N ASP A 96 12.57 42.50 1.05
CA ASP A 96 11.23 43.05 1.22
C ASP A 96 10.85 43.18 2.71
N ALA A 97 11.60 42.56 3.62
CA ALA A 97 11.39 42.67 5.07
C ALA A 97 12.13 43.88 5.66
N GLU A 98 11.39 44.96 5.91
CA GLU A 98 11.92 46.10 6.66
C GLU A 98 12.09 45.75 8.15
N ALA A 99 13.20 46.16 8.72
CA ALA A 99 13.51 45.92 10.13
C ALA A 99 12.71 46.87 11.02
N LEU A 100 11.82 46.30 11.83
CA LEU A 100 10.92 47.04 12.71
C LEU A 100 11.62 47.47 14.00
N LEU A 101 12.64 46.72 14.42
CA LEU A 101 13.47 47.02 15.58
C LEU A 101 14.95 46.89 15.19
N THR A 102 15.73 47.92 15.51
CA THR A 102 17.19 47.93 15.37
C THR A 102 17.82 48.21 16.72
N ILE A 103 18.89 47.49 17.06
CA ILE A 103 19.69 47.74 18.25
C ILE A 103 20.89 48.59 17.83
N SER A 104 21.17 49.66 18.57
CA SER A 104 22.39 50.44 18.34
C SER A 104 23.57 49.76 19.03
N VAL A 105 24.48 49.18 18.25
CA VAL A 105 25.75 48.63 18.74
C VAL A 105 26.86 49.58 18.29
N ASN A 106 27.58 50.18 19.23
CA ASN A 106 28.64 51.16 18.95
C ASN A 106 28.19 52.33 18.04
N GLY A 107 26.95 52.80 18.19
CA GLY A 107 26.40 53.88 17.36
C GLY A 107 25.95 53.44 15.95
N THR A 108 26.15 52.17 15.58
CA THR A 108 25.66 51.60 14.31
C THR A 108 24.35 50.85 14.52
N PRO A 109 23.30 51.14 13.73
CA PRO A 109 22.04 50.39 13.81
C PRO A 109 22.27 48.97 13.27
N THR A 110 22.12 47.98 14.15
CA THR A 110 22.20 46.56 13.83
C THR A 110 20.79 45.95 13.89
N LEU A 111 20.49 45.04 12.96
CA LEU A 111 19.19 44.38 12.87
C LEU A 111 18.91 43.56 14.13
N ALA A 112 17.74 43.77 14.76
CA ALA A 112 17.35 43.07 15.99
C ALA A 112 16.45 41.84 15.76
N GLY A 113 16.29 41.41 14.50
CA GLY A 113 15.49 40.23 14.13
C GLY A 113 13.97 40.45 14.13
N SER A 114 13.49 41.69 14.33
CA SER A 114 12.08 42.06 14.19
C SER A 114 11.82 42.66 12.81
N TYR A 115 10.86 42.13 12.08
CA TYR A 115 10.56 42.50 10.69
C TYR A 115 9.07 42.82 10.51
N THR A 116 8.76 43.63 9.49
CA THR A 116 7.38 43.90 9.08
C THR A 116 6.65 42.62 8.60
N ALA A 117 5.32 42.63 8.71
CA ALA A 117 4.48 41.52 8.26
C ALA A 117 4.57 41.31 6.74
N ASP A 118 4.78 42.38 5.97
CA ASP A 118 4.79 42.36 4.51
C ASP A 118 5.95 41.52 3.94
N GLY A 119 7.12 41.52 4.58
CA GLY A 119 8.27 40.70 4.18
C GLY A 119 8.28 39.29 4.77
N THR A 120 7.46 39.01 5.78
CA THR A 120 7.48 37.75 6.56
C THR A 120 6.37 36.76 6.18
N VAL A 121 5.63 37.01 5.09
CA VAL A 121 4.54 36.14 4.60
C VAL A 121 4.99 34.67 4.56
N PRO A 122 4.19 33.73 5.13
CA PRO A 122 4.52 32.32 5.17
C PRO A 122 4.80 31.75 3.78
N VAL A 123 5.84 30.92 3.67
CA VAL A 123 6.24 30.26 2.42
C VAL A 123 5.10 29.42 1.84
N VAL A 124 4.25 28.86 2.70
CA VAL A 124 3.06 28.09 2.31
C VAL A 124 2.15 28.90 1.40
N ASP A 125 1.81 30.13 1.78
CA ASP A 125 0.87 30.97 1.04
C ASP A 125 1.43 31.31 -0.35
N LYS A 126 2.75 31.52 -0.42
CA LYS A 126 3.45 31.75 -1.69
C LYS A 126 3.53 30.51 -2.59
N LEU A 127 3.61 29.32 -1.99
CA LEU A 127 3.69 28.04 -2.69
C LEU A 127 2.31 27.45 -3.06
N MET A 128 1.21 27.98 -2.53
CA MET A 128 -0.14 27.42 -2.75
C MET A 128 -0.50 27.20 -4.22
N VAL A 129 -0.13 28.15 -5.08
CA VAL A 129 -0.38 28.04 -6.53
C VAL A 129 0.41 26.86 -7.13
N ASP A 130 1.67 26.68 -6.72
CA ASP A 130 2.53 25.61 -7.22
C ASP A 130 2.07 24.24 -6.70
N VAL A 131 1.62 24.20 -5.44
CA VAL A 131 1.00 23.03 -4.84
C VAL A 131 -0.27 22.65 -5.61
N ALA A 132 -1.15 23.60 -5.88
CA ALA A 132 -2.40 23.36 -6.60
C ALA A 132 -2.12 22.82 -8.01
N ILE A 133 -1.25 23.48 -8.78
CA ILE A 133 -0.86 23.03 -10.13
C ILE A 133 -0.29 21.61 -10.08
N THR A 134 0.60 21.34 -9.13
CA THR A 134 1.21 20.02 -8.99
C THR A 134 0.17 18.96 -8.65
N ASN A 135 -0.70 19.26 -7.70
CA ASN A 135 -1.68 18.31 -7.22
C ASN A 135 -2.65 17.88 -8.34
N PHE A 136 -3.20 18.85 -9.08
CA PHE A 136 -4.12 18.57 -10.17
C PHE A 136 -3.43 17.92 -11.38
N SER A 137 -2.20 18.35 -11.71
CA SER A 137 -1.45 17.74 -12.82
C SER A 137 -1.02 16.30 -12.51
N ALA A 138 -0.50 16.03 -11.31
CA ALA A 138 -0.17 14.69 -10.85
C ALA A 138 -1.40 13.77 -10.84
N TRP A 139 -2.55 14.28 -10.40
CA TRP A 139 -3.80 13.52 -10.42
C TRP A 139 -4.24 13.21 -11.86
N ALA A 140 -4.20 14.18 -12.77
CA ALA A 140 -4.48 13.97 -14.19
C ALA A 140 -3.54 12.92 -14.82
N ILE A 141 -2.24 12.99 -14.51
CA ILE A 141 -1.24 12.00 -14.97
C ILE A 141 -1.56 10.62 -14.41
N SER A 142 -1.98 10.51 -13.15
CA SER A 142 -2.33 9.22 -12.54
C SER A 142 -3.56 8.57 -13.17
N ILE A 143 -4.54 9.37 -13.61
CA ILE A 143 -5.72 8.91 -14.34
C ILE A 143 -5.32 8.48 -15.75
N MET A 144 -4.50 9.28 -16.44
CA MET A 144 -4.01 8.96 -17.77
C MET A 144 -3.15 7.70 -17.76
N ALA A 145 -2.30 7.53 -16.76
CA ALA A 145 -1.48 6.34 -16.57
C ALA A 145 -2.36 5.10 -16.39
N ASN A 146 -3.47 5.18 -15.65
CA ASN A 146 -4.43 4.08 -15.57
C ASN A 146 -5.07 3.77 -16.92
N LYS A 147 -5.43 4.78 -17.71
CA LYS A 147 -5.91 4.55 -19.07
C LYS A 147 -4.88 3.83 -19.93
N LEU A 148 -3.60 4.18 -19.82
CA LEU A 148 -2.52 3.60 -20.61
C LEU A 148 -2.14 2.18 -20.14
N LEU A 149 -2.12 1.93 -18.83
CA LEU A 149 -1.69 0.67 -18.25
C LEU A 149 -2.82 -0.38 -18.17
N LEU A 150 -4.05 0.05 -17.86
CA LEU A 150 -5.20 -0.84 -17.63
C LEU A 150 -6.27 -0.74 -18.73
N GLY A 151 -6.20 0.28 -19.58
CA GLY A 151 -7.09 0.46 -20.74
C GLY A 151 -8.38 1.22 -20.45
N TYR A 152 -8.63 1.65 -19.22
CA TYR A 152 -9.88 2.30 -18.81
C TYR A 152 -9.63 3.50 -17.88
N MET A 153 -10.52 4.50 -17.96
CA MET A 153 -10.56 5.62 -17.00
C MET A 153 -11.69 5.45 -15.98
N TYR A 154 -12.82 4.89 -16.41
CA TYR A 154 -13.95 4.57 -15.56
C TYR A 154 -14.01 3.06 -15.37
N LEU A 155 -14.16 2.65 -14.12
CA LEU A 155 -14.24 1.24 -13.75
C LEU A 155 -15.70 0.80 -13.70
N ASP A 156 -16.03 -0.37 -14.27
CA ASP A 156 -17.38 -0.93 -14.14
C ASP A 156 -17.48 -1.79 -12.88
N THR A 157 -18.22 -1.31 -11.88
CA THR A 157 -18.41 -2.03 -10.61
C THR A 157 -19.75 -2.77 -10.54
N ARG A 158 -20.53 -2.87 -11.62
CA ARG A 158 -21.84 -3.57 -11.61
C ARG A 158 -21.75 -5.02 -11.18
N TRP A 159 -20.63 -5.67 -11.51
CA TRP A 159 -20.43 -7.07 -11.17
C TRP A 159 -20.35 -7.31 -9.66
N THR A 160 -19.98 -6.30 -8.87
CA THR A 160 -19.95 -6.39 -7.40
C THR A 160 -21.34 -6.64 -6.81
N GLU A 161 -22.41 -6.23 -7.50
CA GLU A 161 -23.79 -6.54 -7.13
C GLU A 161 -24.18 -8.00 -7.42
N LYS A 162 -23.37 -8.76 -8.16
CA LYS A 162 -23.62 -10.18 -8.41
C LYS A 162 -22.87 -11.10 -7.46
N ASN A 163 -21.90 -10.56 -6.72
CA ASN A 163 -21.10 -11.31 -5.76
C ASN A 163 -21.80 -11.28 -4.38
N GLU A 164 -22.08 -12.46 -3.82
CA GLU A 164 -22.74 -12.64 -2.53
C GLU A 164 -21.79 -12.27 -1.38
N PHE A 165 -20.49 -12.58 -1.49
CA PHE A 165 -19.47 -12.21 -0.50
C PHE A 165 -19.42 -10.69 -0.24
N LEU A 166 -19.34 -9.87 -1.31
CA LEU A 166 -19.29 -8.41 -1.19
C LEU A 166 -20.58 -7.83 -0.57
N LYS A 167 -21.74 -8.45 -0.84
CA LYS A 167 -23.01 -8.09 -0.20
C LYS A 167 -23.04 -8.45 1.27
N MET A 168 -22.56 -9.63 1.64
CA MET A 168 -22.62 -10.14 3.01
C MET A 168 -21.72 -9.37 3.97
N ILE A 169 -20.59 -8.83 3.49
CA ILE A 169 -19.64 -8.06 4.31
C ILE A 169 -20.00 -6.57 4.38
N ASP A 170 -21.04 -6.13 3.66
CA ASP A 170 -21.41 -4.71 3.55
C ASP A 170 -20.20 -3.85 3.15
N THR A 171 -19.40 -4.35 2.20
CA THR A 171 -18.18 -3.66 1.79
C THR A 171 -18.57 -2.42 0.99
N PRO A 172 -18.15 -1.20 1.40
CA PRO A 172 -18.50 0.00 0.67
C PRO A 172 -17.87 -0.04 -0.73
N VAL A 173 -18.71 -0.17 -1.75
CA VAL A 173 -18.28 -0.09 -3.15
C VAL A 173 -17.96 1.37 -3.47
N PRO A 174 -16.79 1.67 -4.06
CA PRO A 174 -16.41 3.05 -4.36
C PRO A 174 -17.38 3.66 -5.37
N GLN A 175 -17.88 4.85 -5.05
CA GLN A 175 -18.92 5.52 -5.85
C GLN A 175 -18.36 6.56 -6.82
N TRP A 176 -17.40 7.37 -6.38
CA TRP A 176 -16.90 8.52 -7.13
C TRP A 176 -15.54 8.25 -7.77
N VAL A 177 -14.58 7.84 -6.94
CA VAL A 177 -13.18 7.65 -7.34
C VAL A 177 -12.66 6.39 -6.64
N THR A 178 -11.80 5.62 -7.31
CA THR A 178 -11.13 4.46 -6.73
C THR A 178 -9.67 4.40 -7.17
N CYS A 179 -8.79 4.03 -6.24
CA CYS A 179 -7.41 3.62 -6.55
C CYS A 179 -7.23 2.11 -6.64
N MET A 180 -8.30 1.35 -6.38
CA MET A 180 -8.30 -0.10 -6.37
C MET A 180 -8.89 -0.66 -7.66
N ASP A 181 -8.23 -1.69 -8.19
CA ASP A 181 -8.64 -2.41 -9.40
C ASP A 181 -9.75 -3.43 -9.07
N LEU A 182 -10.99 -2.95 -9.02
CA LEU A 182 -12.22 -3.76 -8.88
C LEU A 182 -12.78 -4.18 -10.25
N ASP A 183 -11.94 -4.47 -11.25
CA ASP A 183 -12.41 -4.90 -12.57
C ASP A 183 -12.95 -6.34 -12.55
N VAL A 184 -13.87 -6.66 -13.47
CA VAL A 184 -14.42 -8.02 -13.69
C VAL A 184 -13.29 -9.02 -14.00
N LYS A 185 -12.18 -8.55 -14.58
CA LYS A 185 -10.97 -9.35 -14.81
C LYS A 185 -10.40 -9.98 -13.53
N ASN A 186 -10.64 -9.35 -12.39
CA ASN A 186 -10.23 -9.85 -11.07
C ASN A 186 -11.28 -10.77 -10.42
N ALA A 187 -12.38 -11.05 -11.12
CA ALA A 187 -13.36 -12.08 -10.77
C ALA A 187 -13.15 -13.37 -11.60
N ILE A 188 -13.71 -14.48 -11.11
CA ILE A 188 -13.81 -15.76 -11.81
C ILE A 188 -15.30 -16.02 -12.02
N VAL A 189 -15.68 -16.31 -13.26
CA VAL A 189 -17.03 -16.77 -13.59
C VAL A 189 -17.05 -18.28 -13.42
N ILE A 190 -17.91 -18.79 -12.53
CA ILE A 190 -18.16 -20.23 -12.38
C ILE A 190 -19.68 -20.43 -12.52
N GLY A 191 -20.10 -21.01 -13.64
CA GLY A 191 -21.51 -21.09 -13.99
C GLY A 191 -22.10 -19.70 -14.20
N ASP A 192 -23.20 -19.40 -13.49
CA ASP A 192 -23.90 -18.11 -13.54
C ASP A 192 -23.45 -17.11 -12.44
N LYS A 193 -22.52 -17.52 -11.57
CA LYS A 193 -22.05 -16.71 -10.43
C LYS A 193 -20.63 -16.17 -10.65
N LEU A 194 -20.37 -15.01 -10.06
CA LEU A 194 -19.09 -14.31 -10.09
C LEU A 194 -18.40 -14.39 -8.72
N TYR A 195 -17.20 -14.95 -8.71
CA TYR A 195 -16.40 -15.17 -7.51
C TYR A 195 -15.20 -14.21 -7.50
N CYS A 196 -14.91 -13.61 -6.36
CA CYS A 196 -13.69 -12.84 -6.15
C CYS A 196 -12.46 -13.76 -6.15
N LYS A 197 -11.42 -13.39 -6.90
CA LYS A 197 -10.11 -14.06 -6.79
C LYS A 197 -9.50 -13.82 -5.41
N PRO A 198 -8.63 -14.72 -4.90
CA PRO A 198 -7.96 -14.47 -3.63
C PRO A 198 -7.07 -13.21 -3.63
N SER A 199 -6.48 -12.86 -4.78
CA SER A 199 -5.75 -11.60 -4.95
C SER A 199 -6.65 -10.37 -4.75
N MET A 200 -7.92 -10.47 -5.14
CA MET A 200 -8.88 -9.40 -4.94
C MET A 200 -9.34 -9.30 -3.48
N LEU A 201 -9.49 -10.42 -2.78
CA LEU A 201 -9.73 -10.43 -1.34
C LEU A 201 -8.61 -9.70 -0.59
N ALA A 202 -7.36 -9.93 -0.99
CA ALA A 202 -6.21 -9.21 -0.45
C ALA A 202 -6.25 -7.70 -0.75
N LEU A 203 -6.62 -7.30 -1.97
CA LEU A 203 -6.79 -5.89 -2.34
C LEU A 203 -7.86 -5.18 -1.50
N LEU A 204 -8.95 -5.89 -1.18
CA LEU A 204 -10.03 -5.41 -0.32
C LEU A 204 -9.64 -5.35 1.18
N GLY A 205 -8.43 -5.79 1.54
CA GLY A 205 -7.94 -5.78 2.91
C GLY A 205 -8.38 -6.99 3.73
N PHE A 206 -8.72 -8.11 3.07
CA PHE A 206 -9.00 -9.38 3.72
C PHE A 206 -7.84 -10.36 3.54
N CYS A 207 -7.66 -11.25 4.50
CA CYS A 207 -6.74 -12.37 4.36
C CYS A 207 -7.37 -13.66 4.88
N THR A 208 -6.94 -14.77 4.30
CA THR A 208 -7.41 -16.12 4.66
C THR A 208 -6.36 -16.83 5.49
N VAL A 209 -6.78 -17.41 6.60
CA VAL A 209 -5.95 -18.22 7.49
C VAL A 209 -6.52 -19.62 7.64
N LEU A 210 -5.63 -20.59 7.84
CA LEU A 210 -5.96 -21.98 8.09
C LEU A 210 -5.45 -22.41 9.47
N LEU A 211 -6.09 -23.40 10.06
CA LEU A 211 -5.57 -24.05 11.26
C LEU A 211 -4.24 -24.75 10.92
N LYS A 212 -3.21 -24.57 11.73
CA LYS A 212 -1.97 -25.34 11.59
C LYS A 212 -2.21 -26.75 12.12
N THR A 213 -2.47 -27.69 11.22
CA THR A 213 -2.50 -29.12 11.55
C THR A 213 -1.24 -29.81 11.06
N LYS A 214 -0.97 -31.03 11.56
CA LYS A 214 0.18 -31.84 11.14
C LYS A 214 0.20 -32.14 9.62
N TYR A 215 -0.92 -31.92 8.93
CA TYR A 215 -1.12 -32.20 7.51
C TYR A 215 -1.36 -30.95 6.66
N THR A 216 -1.29 -29.75 7.25
CA THR A 216 -1.44 -28.50 6.48
C THR A 216 -0.19 -28.33 5.62
N ALA A 217 -0.26 -28.70 4.34
CA ALA A 217 0.82 -28.50 3.38
C ALA A 217 1.12 -26.99 3.28
N THR A 218 2.31 -26.61 3.73
CA THR A 218 2.78 -25.23 3.78
C THR A 218 3.06 -24.70 2.36
N ALA A 219 2.01 -24.37 1.61
CA ALA A 219 2.13 -23.60 0.37
C ALA A 219 2.20 -22.10 0.70
N GLY A 220 3.26 -21.66 1.40
CA GLY A 220 3.45 -20.26 1.78
C GLY A 220 4.73 -20.04 2.59
N VAL A 221 5.55 -19.08 2.15
CA VAL A 221 6.90 -18.76 2.63
C VAL A 221 7.01 -18.75 4.17
N VAL A 222 7.88 -19.62 4.69
CA VAL A 222 8.33 -19.57 6.08
C VAL A 222 9.37 -18.46 6.19
N VAL A 223 8.99 -17.29 6.70
CA VAL A 223 9.96 -16.34 7.28
C VAL A 223 10.25 -16.85 8.69
N ALA A 224 11.28 -17.69 8.81
CA ALA A 224 11.80 -18.08 10.11
C ALA A 224 12.58 -16.88 10.71
N PRO A 225 12.39 -16.54 11.99
CA PRO A 225 13.22 -15.54 12.64
C PRO A 225 14.66 -16.04 12.73
N SER A 226 15.58 -15.22 12.23
CA SER A 226 17.02 -15.43 12.31
C SER A 226 17.47 -15.41 13.77
N SER A 227 17.70 -16.58 14.37
CA SER A 227 18.72 -16.80 15.42
C SER A 227 18.53 -18.18 16.07
N SER A 228 19.41 -19.13 15.76
CA SER A 228 20.48 -19.57 16.68
C SER A 228 21.17 -20.82 16.15
N ARG A 229 22.47 -20.65 15.85
CA ARG A 229 23.53 -21.63 15.62
C ARG A 229 23.31 -23.01 16.28
N ILE A 230 23.68 -24.08 15.59
CA ILE A 230 24.92 -24.86 15.86
C ILE A 230 25.00 -26.06 14.90
N SER A 231 26.16 -26.10 14.24
CA SER A 231 26.85 -27.15 13.48
C SER A 231 26.35 -28.59 13.53
N GLN A 232 26.36 -29.24 12.36
CA GLN A 232 27.20 -30.43 12.17
C GLN A 232 27.67 -30.53 10.72
N ILE A 233 28.95 -30.20 10.54
CA ILE A 233 29.80 -30.54 9.40
C ILE A 233 30.33 -31.95 9.71
N ILE A 234 30.07 -32.93 8.84
CA ILE A 234 30.96 -34.07 8.65
C ILE A 234 31.20 -34.24 7.15
N HIS A 235 32.43 -33.94 6.76
CA HIS A 235 33.04 -34.36 5.51
C HIS A 235 33.23 -35.87 5.50
N SER A 236 33.00 -36.50 4.35
CA SER A 236 33.79 -37.63 3.87
C SER A 236 33.64 -37.72 2.35
N ALA A 237 34.66 -37.24 1.65
CA ALA A 237 34.83 -37.40 0.21
C ALA A 237 35.58 -38.72 -0.06
N THR A 238 35.21 -39.49 -1.09
CA THR A 238 36.18 -40.10 -2.01
C THR A 238 35.52 -40.69 -3.26
N SER A 239 35.84 -40.05 -4.40
CA SER A 239 36.20 -40.58 -5.72
C SER A 239 35.90 -42.04 -6.10
N ALA A 240 35.21 -42.25 -7.24
CA ALA A 240 35.75 -43.04 -8.37
C ALA A 240 34.94 -42.79 -9.65
N ARG A 241 35.66 -42.56 -10.76
CA ARG A 241 35.17 -42.27 -12.12
C ARG A 241 35.79 -43.30 -13.07
N LYS A 242 34.96 -44.10 -13.76
CA LYS A 242 35.18 -44.87 -15.02
C LYS A 242 34.02 -45.87 -15.09
N GLY A 243 33.30 -46.12 -16.18
CA GLY A 243 33.61 -46.10 -17.61
C GLY A 243 32.96 -47.36 -18.21
N ASP A 244 32.46 -47.24 -19.43
CA ASP A 244 32.10 -48.29 -20.40
C ASP A 244 30.64 -48.79 -20.50
N THR A 245 30.08 -48.33 -21.63
CA THR A 245 29.01 -48.88 -22.48
C THR A 245 29.18 -50.36 -22.83
N SER A 246 28.08 -51.14 -22.80
CA SER A 246 27.60 -51.99 -23.91
C SER A 246 26.34 -52.82 -23.52
N ALA A 247 25.48 -53.02 -24.54
CA ALA A 247 24.56 -54.14 -24.77
C ALA A 247 23.12 -54.14 -24.18
N THR A 248 22.19 -53.72 -25.05
CA THR A 248 21.04 -54.48 -25.62
C THR A 248 20.10 -55.33 -24.74
N ALA A 249 18.80 -54.96 -24.78
CA ALA A 249 17.53 -55.76 -24.78
C ALA A 249 17.48 -57.09 -23.99
N THR A 250 16.55 -57.32 -23.05
CA THR A 250 15.10 -57.56 -23.18
C THR A 250 14.52 -57.62 -21.75
N GLY A 251 13.43 -56.97 -21.37
CA GLY A 251 12.04 -57.38 -21.68
C GLY A 251 11.57 -58.58 -20.85
N THR A 252 11.10 -58.39 -19.60
CA THR A 252 9.92 -59.09 -19.03
C THR A 252 9.54 -58.60 -17.62
N ASP A 253 8.26 -58.27 -17.49
CA ASP A 253 7.56 -57.73 -16.32
C ASP A 253 7.61 -58.62 -15.08
N THR A 254 7.92 -58.01 -13.94
CA THR A 254 7.44 -58.49 -12.63
C THR A 254 6.52 -57.43 -12.03
N ARG A 255 5.22 -57.77 -12.00
CA ARG A 255 4.14 -57.01 -11.35
C ARG A 255 4.47 -56.79 -9.86
N GLY A 256 5.04 -55.64 -9.53
CA GLY A 256 5.01 -55.06 -8.19
C GLY A 256 3.62 -54.48 -7.93
N SER A 257 2.92 -55.02 -6.94
CA SER A 257 1.61 -54.52 -6.50
C SER A 257 1.73 -53.09 -5.98
N VAL A 258 1.14 -52.12 -6.69
CA VAL A 258 0.96 -50.76 -6.20
C VAL A 258 -0.05 -50.82 -5.05
N ARG A 259 0.46 -50.71 -3.83
CA ARG A 259 -0.35 -50.51 -2.63
C ARG A 259 -0.89 -49.09 -2.70
N ILE A 260 -2.12 -48.93 -3.19
CA ILE A 260 -2.85 -47.68 -3.10
C ILE A 260 -3.24 -47.54 -1.63
N ASP A 261 -2.38 -46.89 -0.85
CA ASP A 261 -2.77 -46.38 0.46
C ASP A 261 -3.86 -45.32 0.21
N THR A 262 -5.12 -45.75 0.31
CA THR A 262 -6.27 -44.87 0.49
C THR A 262 -6.13 -44.20 1.85
N THR A 263 -5.18 -43.28 1.96
CA THR A 263 -5.17 -42.27 3.01
C THR A 263 -6.47 -41.52 2.86
N LYS A 264 -7.41 -41.74 3.80
CA LYS A 264 -8.63 -40.95 3.94
C LYS A 264 -8.20 -39.49 3.93
N LYS A 265 -8.44 -38.80 2.81
CA LYS A 265 -8.17 -37.37 2.66
C LYS A 265 -8.97 -36.69 3.76
N ALA A 266 -8.28 -36.09 4.73
CA ALA A 266 -8.92 -35.32 5.78
C ALA A 266 -9.88 -34.31 5.13
N ALA A 267 -11.06 -34.13 5.73
CA ALA A 267 -12.05 -33.19 5.21
C ALA A 267 -11.38 -31.83 4.98
N PRO A 268 -11.64 -31.17 3.84
CA PRO A 268 -11.04 -29.88 3.52
C PRO A 268 -11.36 -28.90 4.65
N GLN A 269 -10.33 -28.31 5.24
CA GLN A 269 -10.54 -27.35 6.32
C GLN A 269 -11.09 -26.03 5.76
N PRO A 270 -12.07 -25.42 6.43
CA PRO A 270 -12.58 -24.12 6.02
C PRO A 270 -11.49 -23.06 6.10
N TYR A 271 -11.41 -22.20 5.09
CA TYR A 271 -10.56 -21.01 5.14
C TYR A 271 -11.23 -19.96 6.01
N GLN A 272 -10.54 -19.46 7.02
CA GLN A 272 -11.06 -18.43 7.92
C GLN A 272 -10.68 -17.06 7.39
N VAL A 273 -11.66 -16.18 7.18
CA VAL A 273 -11.46 -14.83 6.64
C VAL A 273 -11.36 -13.83 7.78
N ILE A 274 -10.27 -13.07 7.80
CA ILE A 274 -10.04 -11.98 8.77
C ILE A 274 -9.62 -10.71 8.03
N SER A 275 -9.75 -9.56 8.68
CA SER A 275 -9.23 -8.31 8.16
C SER A 275 -7.70 -8.23 8.32
N ILE A 276 -7.00 -7.77 7.28
CA ILE A 276 -5.54 -7.54 7.33
C ILE A 276 -5.17 -6.51 8.40
N TYR A 277 -6.05 -5.54 8.65
CA TYR A 277 -5.84 -4.52 9.70
C TYR A 277 -5.91 -5.12 11.11
N GLY A 278 -6.62 -6.24 11.28
CA GLY A 278 -6.60 -7.02 12.52
C GLY A 278 -5.39 -7.94 12.63
N LEU A 279 -4.70 -8.25 11.53
CA LEU A 279 -3.55 -9.14 11.54
C LEU A 279 -2.32 -8.48 12.17
N LEU A 280 -2.07 -7.20 11.87
CA LEU A 280 -0.92 -6.46 12.39
C LEU A 280 -0.88 -6.39 13.93
N PRO A 281 -1.97 -5.98 14.63
CA PRO A 281 -2.00 -6.02 16.09
C PRO A 281 -1.99 -7.47 16.64
N ALA A 282 -2.52 -8.46 15.91
CA ALA A 282 -2.43 -9.86 16.31
C ALA A 282 -1.00 -10.41 16.26
N ILE A 283 -0.17 -9.95 15.33
CA ILE A 283 1.25 -10.33 15.25
C ILE A 283 2.07 -9.61 16.32
N MET A 284 1.85 -8.29 16.50
CA MET A 284 2.62 -7.50 17.47
C MET A 284 2.22 -7.79 18.92
N MET A 285 0.94 -8.05 19.19
CA MET A 285 0.37 -8.24 20.53
C MET A 285 -0.45 -9.53 20.63
N SER A 286 0.12 -10.64 20.17
CA SER A 286 -0.54 -11.95 20.06
C SER A 286 -1.18 -12.49 21.35
N LYS A 287 -0.70 -12.04 22.52
CA LYS A 287 -1.27 -12.44 23.83
C LYS A 287 -2.53 -11.66 24.23
N VAL A 288 -2.69 -10.45 23.71
CA VAL A 288 -3.71 -9.47 24.12
C VAL A 288 -4.78 -9.31 23.04
N TYR A 289 -4.40 -9.32 21.77
CA TYR A 289 -5.30 -9.09 20.67
C TYR A 289 -5.57 -10.37 19.88
N VAL A 290 -6.84 -10.75 19.81
CA VAL A 290 -7.33 -11.83 18.96
C VAL A 290 -8.21 -11.21 17.86
N PRO A 291 -7.87 -11.42 16.57
CA PRO A 291 -8.60 -10.81 15.47
C PRO A 291 -10.01 -11.38 15.37
N ARG A 292 -10.91 -10.53 14.86
CA ARG A 292 -12.31 -10.88 14.60
C ARG A 292 -12.39 -11.77 13.35
N LEU A 293 -13.18 -12.83 13.45
CA LEU A 293 -13.51 -13.68 12.32
C LEU A 293 -14.68 -13.06 11.56
N LEU A 294 -14.50 -12.83 10.26
CA LEU A 294 -15.56 -12.31 9.39
C LEU A 294 -16.44 -13.43 8.84
N GLY A 295 -15.84 -14.59 8.57
CA GLY A 295 -16.54 -15.77 8.08
C GLY A 295 -15.60 -16.88 7.70
N THR A 296 -16.16 -17.96 7.17
CA THR A 296 -15.43 -19.09 6.61
C THR A 296 -15.74 -19.24 5.13
N ILE A 297 -14.76 -19.67 4.35
CA ILE A 297 -14.94 -20.05 2.94
C ILE A 297 -14.84 -21.57 2.87
N GLU A 298 -15.93 -22.19 2.44
CA GLU A 298 -16.06 -23.62 2.18
C GLU A 298 -16.54 -23.80 0.75
N HIS A 299 -15.78 -24.52 -0.08
CA HIS A 299 -16.14 -24.79 -1.49
C HIS A 299 -16.56 -23.53 -2.27
N ASN A 300 -15.80 -22.45 -2.14
CA ASN A 300 -16.03 -21.13 -2.74
C ASN A 300 -17.27 -20.36 -2.27
N VAL A 301 -17.96 -20.86 -1.24
CA VAL A 301 -19.12 -20.19 -0.64
C VAL A 301 -18.69 -19.49 0.65
N PHE A 302 -19.04 -18.22 0.79
CA PHE A 302 -18.83 -17.49 2.03
C PHE A 302 -19.93 -17.78 3.05
N ALA A 303 -19.55 -18.24 4.24
CA ALA A 303 -20.41 -18.35 5.40
C ALA A 303 -20.04 -17.25 6.41
N PRO A 304 -20.88 -16.20 6.58
CA PRO A 304 -20.58 -15.13 7.52
C PRO A 304 -20.59 -15.63 8.96
N ALA A 305 -19.57 -15.25 9.73
CA ALA A 305 -19.52 -15.52 11.15
C ALA A 305 -20.33 -14.48 11.92
N LYS A 306 -20.82 -14.85 13.11
CA LYS A 306 -21.46 -13.87 14.02
C LYS A 306 -20.47 -12.75 14.33
N SER A 307 -20.97 -11.52 14.46
CA SER A 307 -20.16 -10.32 14.65
C SER A 307 -19.25 -10.36 15.90
N SER A 308 -19.58 -11.17 16.89
CA SER A 308 -18.80 -11.38 18.10
C SER A 308 -17.74 -12.50 17.99
N THR A 309 -17.74 -13.27 16.90
CA THR A 309 -16.84 -14.42 16.75
C THR A 309 -15.40 -13.96 16.51
N ARG A 310 -14.48 -14.53 17.28
CA ARG A 310 -13.04 -14.29 17.17
C ARG A 310 -12.34 -15.62 16.89
N LEU A 311 -11.11 -15.55 16.39
CA LEU A 311 -10.26 -16.74 16.30
C LEU A 311 -10.07 -17.38 17.67
N GLU A 312 -9.75 -18.66 17.69
CA GLU A 312 -9.48 -19.37 18.94
C GLU A 312 -8.14 -18.92 19.52
N LYS A 313 -8.15 -18.62 20.83
CA LYS A 313 -6.94 -18.19 21.53
C LYS A 313 -5.99 -19.39 21.68
N ASN A 314 -4.69 -19.15 21.48
CA ASN A 314 -3.62 -20.14 21.60
C ASN A 314 -3.61 -21.25 20.52
N VAL A 315 -4.36 -21.09 19.43
CA VAL A 315 -4.29 -22.03 18.31
C VAL A 315 -3.35 -21.47 17.22
N PRO A 316 -2.39 -22.26 16.72
CA PRO A 316 -1.52 -21.81 15.65
C PRO A 316 -2.30 -21.77 14.32
N TYR A 317 -2.25 -20.62 13.65
CA TYR A 317 -2.79 -20.42 12.31
C TYR A 317 -1.67 -20.24 11.29
N VAL A 318 -1.91 -20.64 10.04
CA VAL A 318 -1.00 -20.44 8.90
C VAL A 318 -1.70 -19.58 7.86
N TYR A 319 -0.97 -18.61 7.32
CA TYR A 319 -1.45 -17.83 6.18
C TYR A 319 -1.69 -18.75 4.98
N SER A 320 -2.84 -18.58 4.35
CA SER A 320 -3.15 -19.23 3.08
C SER A 320 -3.35 -18.18 2.01
N ARG A 321 -2.99 -18.52 0.77
CA ARG A 321 -3.34 -17.71 -0.40
C ARG A 321 -4.86 -17.63 -0.61
N GLY A 322 -5.64 -18.48 0.05
CA GLY A 322 -7.10 -18.48 0.02
C GLY A 322 -7.67 -19.22 -1.18
N ASP A 323 -9.00 -19.27 -1.23
CA ASP A 323 -9.77 -19.78 -2.36
C ASP A 323 -10.67 -18.66 -2.91
N CYS A 324 -11.20 -18.85 -4.12
CA CYS A 324 -12.13 -17.88 -4.69
C CYS A 324 -13.42 -17.83 -3.88
N CYS A 325 -14.07 -16.66 -3.82
CA CYS A 325 -15.18 -16.45 -2.90
C CYS A 325 -16.34 -15.73 -3.58
N GLY A 326 -17.49 -16.40 -3.59
CA GLY A 326 -18.72 -15.99 -4.27
C GLY A 326 -19.73 -15.46 -3.30
#